data_AF-A0A833G1Q0-F1
#
_entry.id   AF-A0A833G1Q0-F1
#
_cell.length_a   1.000
_cell.length_b   1.000
_cell.length_c   1.000
_cell.angle_alpha   90.00
_cell.angle_beta   90.00
_cell.angle_gamma   90.00
#
_symmetry.space_group_name_H-M   'P 1'
#
loop_
_entity.id
_entity.type
_entity.pdbx_description
1 polymer ?
#
loop_
_entity_poly.entity_id
_entity_poly.type
_entity_poly.pdbx_seq_one_letter_code
_entity_poly.pdbx_strand_id
1 'polypeptide(L)'
;MKRLLLIAVVASLVVAAPAAAKGLRWVEVCGPSECRRTPEGRIESETLIFPPWVMFGAPDGPPARAGRWLRVRVAPARSNRIMKSVLMPGVGYAGGDQGGGYGFVWERLGRDARATYRMLGRGVERYPVATARDLAAMSFAMTVTGSVRRPLTLTVTAFAKRIVASLPG
;
A
#
# COMPACT_ATOMS: atom_id res chain seq x y z
N MET A 1 53.80 27.67 0.67
CA MET A 1 52.57 27.93 1.46
C MET A 1 51.30 28.10 0.61
N LYS A 2 51.26 27.71 -0.68
CA LYS A 2 50.05 27.80 -1.54
C LYS A 2 49.17 26.53 -1.56
N ARG A 3 49.69 25.39 -1.08
CA ARG A 3 49.00 24.08 -1.15
C ARG A 3 48.02 23.81 0.00
N LEU A 4 48.14 24.51 1.12
CA LEU A 4 47.25 24.33 2.28
C LEU A 4 45.89 25.03 2.12
N LEU A 5 45.82 26.10 1.32
CA LEU A 5 44.59 26.84 1.06
C LEU A 5 43.60 26.06 0.16
N LEU A 6 44.08 25.19 -0.73
CA LEU A 6 43.23 24.40 -1.62
C LEU A 6 42.49 23.27 -0.90
N ILE A 7 43.04 22.72 0.19
CA ILE A 7 42.40 21.63 0.95
C ILE A 7 41.22 22.18 1.77
N ALA A 8 41.33 23.40 2.30
CA ALA A 8 40.25 24.04 3.07
C ALA A 8 39.02 24.37 2.21
N VAL A 9 39.21 24.73 0.94
CA VAL A 9 38.12 25.03 -0.01
C VAL A 9 37.42 23.76 -0.52
N VAL A 10 38.13 22.63 -0.64
CA VAL A 10 37.52 21.35 -1.02
C VAL A 10 36.74 20.74 0.16
N ALA A 11 37.20 20.94 1.40
CA ALA A 11 36.49 20.47 2.60
C ALA A 11 35.18 21.22 2.87
N SER A 12 35.01 22.44 2.35
CA SER A 12 33.80 23.25 2.54
C SER A 12 32.69 22.95 1.52
N LEU A 13 32.94 22.10 0.51
CA LEU A 13 31.94 21.61 -0.44
C LEU A 13 31.25 20.32 -0.01
N VAL A 14 31.57 19.79 1.18
CA VAL A 14 30.69 18.86 1.90
C VAL A 14 29.59 19.66 2.61
N VAL A 15 28.96 20.58 1.86
CA VAL A 15 27.69 21.18 2.26
C VAL A 15 26.70 20.04 2.22
N ALA A 16 26.26 19.64 3.41
CA ALA A 16 25.14 18.76 3.69
C ALA A 16 24.14 18.73 2.53
N ALA A 17 24.32 17.75 1.63
CA ALA A 17 23.19 17.29 0.84
C ALA A 17 22.18 16.84 1.89
N PRO A 18 21.03 17.51 2.03
CA PRO A 18 20.07 17.06 3.02
C PRO A 18 19.80 15.61 2.68
N ALA A 19 19.76 14.75 3.70
CA ALA A 19 19.35 13.36 3.60
C ALA A 19 17.85 13.25 3.20
N ALA A 20 17.35 14.13 2.33
CA ALA A 20 16.05 14.16 1.67
C ALA A 20 15.89 13.01 0.66
N ALA A 21 16.51 11.86 0.94
CA ALA A 21 16.74 10.81 -0.03
C ALA A 21 15.83 9.59 0.05
N LYS A 22 14.97 9.51 1.07
CA LYS A 22 14.02 8.40 1.26
C LYS A 22 12.62 8.88 1.68
N GLY A 23 12.22 10.07 1.25
CA GLY A 23 10.94 10.69 1.61
C GLY A 23 9.71 10.07 0.94
N LEU A 24 8.53 10.34 1.51
CA LEU A 24 7.23 9.90 1.00
C LEU A 24 6.43 11.11 0.54
N ARG A 25 5.98 11.16 -0.71
CA ARG A 25 5.13 12.26 -1.18
C ARG A 25 3.78 12.29 -0.46
N TRP A 26 3.15 11.12 -0.30
CA TRP A 26 1.92 10.96 0.46
C TRP A 26 1.67 9.50 0.86
N VAL A 27 0.84 9.33 1.88
CA VAL A 27 0.25 8.05 2.30
C VAL A 27 -1.27 8.19 2.30
N GLU A 28 -1.97 7.20 1.79
CA GLU A 28 -3.42 7.17 1.73
C GLU A 28 -3.94 5.88 2.37
N VAL A 29 -4.80 6.02 3.38
CA VAL A 29 -5.42 4.92 4.11
C VAL A 29 -6.89 4.85 3.72
N CYS A 30 -7.33 3.71 3.22
CA CYS A 30 -8.68 3.49 2.73
C CYS A 30 -9.43 2.44 3.56
N GLY A 31 -10.69 2.78 3.84
CA GLY A 31 -11.74 1.89 4.30
C GLY A 31 -12.70 1.52 3.16
N PRO A 32 -13.85 0.91 3.47
CA PRO A 32 -14.85 0.55 2.47
C PRO A 32 -15.52 1.78 1.82
N SER A 33 -15.72 2.84 2.60
CA SER A 33 -16.51 4.03 2.21
C SER A 33 -15.65 5.25 1.87
N GLU A 34 -14.42 5.33 2.37
CA GLU A 34 -13.57 6.51 2.23
C GLU A 34 -12.07 6.20 2.16
N CYS A 35 -11.30 7.16 1.63
CA CYS A 35 -9.84 7.16 1.65
C CYS A 35 -9.34 8.49 2.22
N ARG A 36 -8.47 8.43 3.22
CA ARG A 36 -7.82 9.62 3.78
C ARG A 36 -6.36 9.69 3.36
N ARG A 37 -5.99 10.78 2.70
CA ARG A 37 -4.62 11.07 2.29
C ARG A 37 -3.91 11.97 3.29
N THR A 38 -2.68 11.63 3.62
CA THR A 38 -1.77 12.38 4.49
C THR A 38 -0.50 12.71 3.70
N PRO A 39 -0.13 14.00 3.59
CA PRO A 39 1.10 14.43 2.90
C PRO A 39 2.35 14.18 3.76
N GLU A 40 3.52 14.18 3.11
CA GLU A 40 4.85 13.97 3.72
C GLU A 40 5.07 14.69 5.05
N GLY A 41 4.80 15.99 5.11
CA GLY A 41 5.12 16.85 6.26
C GLY A 41 4.33 16.55 7.53
N ARG A 42 3.48 15.51 7.53
CA ARG A 42 2.74 15.01 8.70
C ARG A 42 3.09 13.57 9.04
N ILE A 43 4.12 13.01 8.40
CA ILE A 43 4.53 11.62 8.50
C ILE A 43 6.01 11.59 8.86
N GLU A 44 6.34 11.10 10.05
CA GLU A 44 7.73 10.81 10.40
C GLU A 44 8.20 9.65 9.51
N SER A 45 9.04 9.97 8.53
CA SER A 45 9.32 9.14 7.34
C SER A 45 9.98 7.80 7.61
N GLU A 46 10.52 7.59 8.81
CA GLU A 46 11.29 6.38 9.17
C GLU A 46 10.42 5.27 9.80
N THR A 47 9.21 5.59 10.23
CA THR A 47 8.39 4.67 11.03
C THR A 47 7.43 3.82 10.20
N LEU A 48 7.26 4.15 8.92
CA LEU A 48 6.35 3.43 8.03
C LEU A 48 7.04 2.20 7.45
N ILE A 49 6.62 1.04 7.94
CA ILE A 49 6.91 -0.25 7.33
C ILE A 49 6.08 -0.35 6.06
N PHE A 50 6.49 0.34 5.01
CA PHE A 50 5.98 0.11 3.66
C PHE A 50 7.04 0.36 2.62
N PRO A 51 7.02 -0.46 1.57
CA PRO A 51 6.36 -1.76 1.45
C PRO A 51 7.17 -2.85 2.19
N PRO A 52 6.61 -4.06 2.39
CA PRO A 52 7.36 -5.17 2.96
C PRO A 52 8.64 -5.53 2.18
N TRP A 53 8.72 -5.29 0.86
CA TRP A 53 9.95 -5.52 0.08
C TRP A 53 11.06 -4.47 0.24
N VAL A 54 10.81 -3.37 0.95
CA VAL A 54 11.85 -2.37 1.30
C VAL A 54 12.47 -2.71 2.66
N MET A 55 11.92 -3.70 3.36
CA MET A 55 12.52 -4.25 4.55
C MET A 55 13.54 -5.31 4.16
N PHE A 56 14.79 -5.10 4.55
CA PHE A 56 15.92 -6.01 4.34
C PHE A 56 15.84 -7.29 5.21
N GLY A 57 14.64 -7.69 5.65
CA GLY A 57 14.38 -8.83 6.55
C GLY A 57 13.71 -10.00 5.83
N ALA A 58 13.80 -11.19 6.42
CA ALA A 58 13.01 -12.33 5.96
C ALA A 58 11.53 -12.08 6.27
N PRO A 59 10.61 -12.33 5.31
CA PRO A 59 9.19 -12.12 5.54
C PRO A 59 8.68 -12.99 6.69
N ASP A 60 7.79 -12.41 7.51
CA ASP A 60 7.05 -13.16 8.49
C ASP A 60 6.02 -14.10 7.83
N GLY A 61 5.66 -15.16 8.54
CA GLY A 61 4.46 -15.93 8.21
C GLY A 61 3.18 -15.08 8.32
N PRO A 62 2.10 -15.43 7.59
CA PRO A 62 0.84 -14.72 7.67
C PRO A 62 0.29 -14.69 9.11
N PRO A 63 -0.47 -13.65 9.49
CA PRO A 63 -1.13 -13.64 10.79
C PRO A 63 -2.08 -14.84 10.92
N ALA A 64 -1.94 -15.59 12.02
CA ALA A 64 -2.75 -16.78 12.30
C ALA A 64 -4.23 -16.48 12.58
N ARG A 65 -4.57 -15.23 12.89
CA ARG A 65 -5.93 -14.80 13.25
C ARG A 65 -6.49 -13.87 12.19
N ALA A 66 -7.78 -14.02 11.92
CA ALA A 66 -8.53 -13.06 11.12
C ALA A 66 -8.61 -11.70 11.84
N GLY A 67 -8.77 -10.63 11.08
CA GLY A 67 -8.90 -9.31 11.64
C GLY A 67 -9.48 -8.29 10.67
N ARG A 68 -9.98 -7.19 11.23
CA ARG A 68 -10.36 -6.02 10.43
C ARG A 68 -9.11 -5.37 9.85
N TRP A 69 -9.25 -4.80 8.66
CA TRP A 69 -8.12 -4.33 7.88
C TRP A 69 -8.39 -2.99 7.21
N LEU A 70 -7.31 -2.37 6.74
CA LEU A 70 -7.30 -1.13 5.96
C LEU A 70 -6.42 -1.35 4.73
N ARG A 71 -6.78 -0.73 3.62
CA ARG A 71 -5.88 -0.67 2.45
C ARG A 71 -4.99 0.55 2.60
N VAL A 72 -3.70 0.40 2.34
CA VAL A 72 -2.77 1.53 2.36
C VAL A 72 -2.10 1.67 1.01
N ARG A 73 -1.99 2.92 0.55
CA ARG A 73 -1.30 3.31 -0.67
C ARG A 73 -0.23 4.32 -0.32
N VAL A 74 0.96 4.13 -0.87
CA VAL A 74 2.10 5.00 -0.60
C VAL A 74 2.69 5.46 -1.92
N ALA A 75 2.92 6.76 -2.05
CA ALA A 75 3.69 7.33 -3.14
C ALA A 75 5.05 7.79 -2.61
N PRO A 76 6.13 7.09 -2.94
CA PRO A 76 7.49 7.56 -2.64
C PRO A 76 7.77 8.89 -3.35
N ALA A 77 8.58 9.76 -2.75
CA ALA A 77 8.96 11.02 -3.38
C ALA A 77 9.75 10.83 -4.69
N ARG A 78 10.56 9.75 -4.76
CA ARG A 78 11.47 9.46 -5.87
C ARG A 78 10.97 8.39 -6.85
N SER A 79 9.71 7.98 -6.72
CA SER A 79 9.13 6.97 -7.61
C SER A 79 7.72 7.36 -8.04
N ASN A 80 7.43 7.14 -9.32
CA ASN A 80 6.06 7.23 -9.83
C ASN A 80 5.22 5.99 -9.49
N ARG A 81 5.83 4.94 -8.93
CA ARG A 81 5.12 3.72 -8.54
C ARG A 81 4.36 3.97 -7.23
N ILE A 82 3.05 3.75 -7.26
CA ILE A 82 2.22 3.70 -6.06
C ILE A 82 2.31 2.29 -5.48
N MET A 83 2.75 2.21 -4.24
CA MET A 83 2.91 0.97 -3.49
C MET A 83 1.59 0.69 -2.80
N LYS A 84 1.12 -0.54 -2.86
CA LYS A 84 -0.16 -0.96 -2.29
C LYS A 84 0.10 -2.03 -1.24
N SER A 85 -0.58 -1.89 -0.12
CA SER A 85 -0.46 -2.81 1.00
C SER A 85 -1.79 -2.90 1.74
N VAL A 86 -1.83 -3.87 2.64
CA VAL A 86 -2.94 -4.18 3.50
C VAL A 86 -2.43 -4.11 4.93
N LEU A 87 -3.22 -3.52 5.81
CA LEU A 87 -2.86 -3.33 7.20
C LEU A 87 -3.93 -3.94 8.09
N MET A 88 -3.52 -4.80 9.01
CA MET A 88 -4.37 -5.37 10.05
C MET A 88 -3.92 -4.85 11.43
N PRO A 89 -4.31 -3.62 11.84
CA PRO A 89 -3.74 -2.97 13.02
C PRO A 89 -4.03 -3.72 14.33
N GLY A 90 -5.20 -4.35 14.44
CA GLY A 90 -5.62 -5.10 15.63
C GLY A 90 -4.75 -6.33 15.90
N VAL A 91 -4.39 -7.07 14.85
CA VAL A 91 -3.46 -8.22 14.94
C VAL A 91 -1.99 -7.80 14.81
N GLY A 92 -1.71 -6.60 14.30
CA GLY A 92 -0.36 -6.04 14.26
C GLY A 92 0.45 -6.49 13.07
N TYR A 93 -0.18 -6.64 11.91
CA TYR A 93 0.47 -7.09 10.69
C TYR A 93 0.20 -6.13 9.54
N ALA A 94 1.14 -6.07 8.61
CA ALA A 94 0.96 -5.54 7.28
C ALA A 94 1.27 -6.63 6.25
N GLY A 95 0.69 -6.53 5.07
CA GLY A 95 1.04 -7.41 3.97
C GLY A 95 0.90 -6.73 2.61
N GLY A 96 1.54 -7.27 1.59
CA GLY A 96 1.53 -6.71 0.25
C GLY A 96 2.18 -7.63 -0.76
N ASP A 97 1.93 -7.35 -2.04
CA ASP A 97 2.54 -8.06 -3.16
C ASP A 97 3.94 -7.50 -3.44
N GLN A 98 4.99 -8.32 -3.35
CA GLN A 98 6.36 -7.90 -3.68
C GLN A 98 6.58 -7.68 -5.19
N GLY A 99 5.66 -8.13 -6.05
CA GLY A 99 5.90 -8.25 -7.49
C GLY A 99 6.95 -9.33 -7.81
N GLY A 100 7.22 -9.55 -9.09
CA GLY A 100 8.30 -10.45 -9.53
C GLY A 100 8.10 -11.95 -9.23
N GLY A 101 6.89 -12.38 -8.87
CA GLY A 101 6.58 -13.79 -8.61
C GLY A 101 6.75 -14.25 -7.16
N TYR A 102 7.23 -13.38 -6.25
CA TYR A 102 7.44 -13.70 -4.83
C TYR A 102 6.15 -13.77 -4.00
N GLY A 103 5.01 -13.43 -4.61
CA GLY A 103 3.70 -13.52 -3.98
C GLY A 103 3.44 -12.46 -2.91
N PHE A 104 2.38 -12.70 -2.13
CA PHE A 104 1.90 -11.80 -1.10
C PHE A 104 2.60 -12.12 0.22
N VAL A 105 3.39 -11.17 0.73
CA VAL A 105 4.17 -11.32 1.95
C VAL A 105 3.51 -10.60 3.12
N TRP A 106 3.82 -11.06 4.32
CA TRP A 106 3.32 -10.52 5.58
C TRP A 106 4.48 -10.12 6.48
N GLU A 107 4.26 -9.08 7.28
CA GLU A 107 5.24 -8.53 8.21
C GLU A 107 4.55 -8.15 9.51
N ARG A 108 5.18 -8.46 10.65
CA ARG A 108 4.78 -7.93 11.94
C ARG A 108 5.15 -6.46 12.04
N LEU A 109 4.21 -5.70 12.57
CA LEU A 109 4.42 -4.28 12.82
C LEU A 109 5.09 -4.09 14.18
N GLY A 110 6.23 -3.41 14.17
CA GLY A 110 6.84 -2.85 15.38
C GLY A 110 5.90 -1.88 16.10
N ARG A 111 6.20 -1.59 17.37
CA ARG A 111 5.38 -0.72 18.23
C ARG A 111 5.07 0.62 17.57
N ASP A 112 6.08 1.25 17.00
CA ASP A 112 5.99 2.60 16.45
C ASP A 112 5.19 2.61 15.15
N ALA A 113 5.44 1.65 14.25
CA ALA A 113 4.63 1.47 13.04
C ALA A 113 3.14 1.25 13.37
N ARG A 114 2.83 0.45 14.41
CA ARG A 114 1.45 0.27 14.88
C ARG A 114 0.84 1.57 15.42
N ALA A 115 1.63 2.42 16.07
CA ALA A 115 1.16 3.71 16.56
C ALA A 115 0.87 4.66 15.39
N THR A 116 1.80 4.77 14.43
CA THR A 116 1.65 5.59 13.22
C THR A 116 0.42 5.18 12.42
N TYR A 117 0.22 3.88 12.17
CA TYR A 117 -0.97 3.45 11.43
C TYR A 117 -2.28 3.63 12.18
N ARG A 118 -2.28 3.51 13.51
CA ARG A 118 -3.47 3.84 14.31
C ARG A 118 -3.83 5.32 14.21
N MET A 119 -2.82 6.19 14.18
CA MET A 119 -3.01 7.63 13.95
C MET A 119 -3.54 7.90 12.53
N LEU A 120 -2.88 7.36 11.50
CA LEU A 120 -3.24 7.53 10.10
C LEU A 120 -4.59 6.92 9.72
N GLY A 121 -5.01 5.85 10.39
CA GLY A 121 -6.33 5.22 10.22
C GLY A 121 -7.40 5.73 11.18
N ARG A 122 -7.13 6.73 12.04
CA ARG A 122 -8.13 7.26 12.99
C ARG A 122 -9.30 7.86 12.23
N GLY A 123 -10.52 7.40 12.53
CA GLY A 123 -11.75 7.87 11.89
C GLY A 123 -12.07 7.16 10.57
N VAL A 124 -11.14 6.39 10.01
CA VAL A 124 -11.39 5.59 8.80
C VAL A 124 -12.04 4.27 9.20
N GLU A 125 -13.20 3.98 8.63
CA GLU A 125 -13.85 2.70 8.82
C GLU A 125 -12.97 1.55 8.32
N ARG A 126 -12.85 0.49 9.13
CA ARG A 126 -12.08 -0.70 8.72
C ARG A 126 -12.95 -1.64 7.92
N TYR A 127 -12.38 -2.24 6.88
CA TYR A 127 -13.03 -3.33 6.15
C TYR A 127 -13.44 -4.48 7.11
N PRO A 128 -14.41 -5.30 6.70
CA PRO A 128 -14.83 -6.48 7.45
C PRO A 128 -13.66 -7.41 7.80
N VAL A 129 -13.88 -8.23 8.83
CA VAL A 129 -12.89 -9.23 9.27
C VAL A 129 -12.56 -10.17 8.10
N ALA A 130 -11.27 -10.38 7.85
CA ALA A 130 -10.77 -11.28 6.82
C ALA A 130 -9.54 -12.03 7.33
N THR A 131 -9.29 -13.22 6.80
CA THR A 131 -8.04 -13.96 7.04
C THR A 131 -6.93 -13.44 6.13
N ALA A 132 -5.68 -13.77 6.48
CA ALA A 132 -4.54 -13.48 5.62
C ALA A 132 -4.68 -14.12 4.22
N ARG A 133 -5.27 -15.32 4.16
CA ARG A 133 -5.53 -16.04 2.91
C ARG A 133 -6.54 -15.31 2.03
N ASP A 134 -7.63 -14.82 2.61
CA ASP A 134 -8.65 -14.04 1.89
C ASP A 134 -8.02 -12.77 1.30
N LEU A 135 -7.19 -12.07 2.09
CA LEU A 135 -6.52 -10.84 1.68
C LEU A 135 -5.49 -11.05 0.57
N ALA A 136 -4.73 -12.15 0.63
CA ALA A 136 -3.83 -12.54 -0.44
C ALA A 136 -4.63 -12.83 -1.74
N ALA A 137 -5.71 -13.62 -1.66
CA ALA A 137 -6.54 -13.96 -2.80
C ALA A 137 -7.17 -12.72 -3.48
N MET A 138 -7.71 -11.78 -2.68
CA MET A 138 -8.25 -10.51 -3.18
C MET A 138 -7.20 -9.64 -3.87
N SER A 139 -5.96 -9.66 -3.37
CA SER A 139 -4.86 -8.86 -3.91
C SER A 139 -4.38 -9.39 -5.27
N PHE A 140 -4.34 -10.72 -5.45
CA PHE A 140 -4.02 -11.34 -6.74
C PHE A 140 -5.11 -11.11 -7.80
N ALA A 141 -6.39 -11.14 -7.42
CA ALA A 141 -7.49 -10.87 -8.34
C ALA A 141 -7.45 -9.44 -8.93
N MET A 142 -6.99 -8.46 -8.14
CA MET A 142 -6.80 -7.06 -8.60
C MET A 142 -5.57 -6.87 -9.49
N THR A 143 -4.55 -7.73 -9.38
CA THR A 143 -3.35 -7.67 -10.24
C THR A 143 -3.61 -8.29 -11.61
N VAL A 144 -4.37 -9.39 -11.69
CA VAL A 144 -4.70 -10.07 -12.96
C VAL A 144 -5.62 -9.23 -13.84
N THR A 145 -6.51 -8.44 -13.25
CA THR A 145 -7.40 -7.51 -13.98
C THR A 145 -6.70 -6.20 -14.41
N GLY A 146 -5.47 -5.95 -13.95
CA GLY A 146 -4.69 -4.75 -14.27
C GLY A 146 -3.89 -4.81 -15.58
N SER A 147 -3.94 -5.92 -16.32
CA SER A 147 -3.14 -6.13 -17.54
C SER A 147 -3.97 -6.29 -18.83
N VAL A 148 -5.22 -5.79 -18.86
CA VAL A 148 -5.99 -5.73 -20.11
C VAL A 148 -6.46 -4.31 -20.39
N ARG A 149 -5.93 -3.81 -21.51
CA ARG A 149 -6.22 -2.56 -22.22
C ARG A 149 -7.70 -2.21 -22.25
N ARG A 150 -7.99 -0.91 -22.04
CA ARG A 150 -9.14 -0.12 -22.54
C ARG A 150 -10.55 -0.59 -22.12
N PRO A 151 -11.48 0.34 -21.86
CA PRO A 151 -12.84 0.01 -21.51
C PRO A 151 -13.54 -0.58 -22.74
N LEU A 152 -13.85 -1.87 -22.72
CA LEU A 152 -14.96 -2.37 -23.51
C LEU A 152 -16.24 -2.02 -22.74
N THR A 153 -16.95 -1.05 -23.29
CA THR A 153 -18.32 -0.68 -22.97
C THR A 153 -19.15 -1.94 -22.77
N LEU A 154 -19.51 -2.23 -21.52
CA LEU A 154 -20.49 -3.27 -21.19
C LEU A 154 -21.87 -2.71 -21.54
N THR A 155 -22.27 -2.90 -22.80
CA THR A 155 -23.66 -2.73 -23.22
C THR A 155 -24.47 -3.83 -22.55
N VAL A 156 -25.08 -3.51 -21.41
CA VAL A 156 -26.11 -4.36 -20.80
C VAL A 156 -27.38 -4.17 -21.62
N THR A 157 -27.55 -4.96 -22.69
CA THR A 157 -28.86 -5.12 -23.33
C THR A 157 -29.74 -5.96 -22.42
N ALA A 158 -30.64 -5.26 -21.72
CA ALA A 158 -31.76 -5.85 -21.03
C ALA A 158 -32.60 -6.69 -22.00
N PHE A 159 -32.64 -8.01 -21.79
CA PHE A 159 -33.65 -8.87 -22.41
C PHE A 159 -34.72 -9.17 -21.37
N ALA A 160 -35.65 -8.23 -21.23
CA ALA A 160 -36.95 -8.45 -20.61
C ALA A 160 -38.03 -8.03 -21.61
N LYS A 161 -38.57 -8.99 -22.37
CA LYS A 161 -39.96 -8.96 -22.83
C LYS A 161 -40.37 -10.28 -23.49
N ARG A 162 -41.37 -10.90 -22.86
CA ARG A 162 -42.51 -11.64 -23.44
C ARG A 162 -42.19 -12.73 -24.46
N ILE A 163 -42.50 -13.98 -24.12
CA ILE A 163 -43.62 -14.69 -24.75
C ILE A 163 -44.38 -15.48 -23.67
N VAL A 164 -45.53 -14.94 -23.26
CA VAL A 164 -46.68 -15.73 -22.83
C VAL A 164 -47.39 -16.12 -24.13
N ALA A 165 -47.40 -17.40 -24.45
CA ALA A 165 -48.30 -18.07 -25.40
C ALA A 165 -48.05 -19.57 -25.19
N SER A 166 -48.86 -20.25 -24.38
CA SER A 166 -50.07 -20.95 -24.81
C SER A 166 -49.82 -22.47 -24.91
N LEU A 167 -50.13 -23.17 -23.81
CA LEU A 167 -50.90 -24.44 -23.92
C LEU A 167 -52.21 -24.09 -24.65
N PRO A 168 -52.60 -24.86 -25.68
CA PRO A 168 -53.55 -25.96 -25.42
C PRO A 168 -53.35 -27.20 -26.32
N GLY A 169 -53.80 -28.36 -25.84
CA GLY A 169 -53.95 -29.61 -26.61
C GLY A 169 -53.49 -30.82 -25.84
#